data_AF-A0A0R3S341-F1
#
_entry.id   AF-A0A0R3S341-F1
#
_cell.length_a   1.000
_cell.length_b   1.000
_cell.length_c   1.000
_cell.angle_alpha   90.00
_cell.angle_beta   90.00
_cell.angle_gamma   90.00
#
_symmetry.space_group_name_H-M   'P 1'
#
loop_
_entity.id
_entity.type
_entity.pdbx_description
1 polymer ?
#
loop_
_entity_poly.entity_id
_entity_poly.type
_entity_poly.pdbx_seq_one_letter_code
_entity_poly.pdbx_strand_id
1 'polypeptide(L)'
;YDNKCSLSERRTVQKGCGKKYEENGCRQSIFGSKWTSRCVCNQMMCNYDEALAAVGLETTSGTVANKAFPIIQIFLISLVFALIVSSYSVINIKMVCFIFSIIYASILNKNY
;
A
#
# COMPACT_ATOMS: atom_id res chain seq x y z
N TYR A 1 -19.10 18.26 15.37
CA TYR A 1 -18.00 17.31 15.10
C TYR A 1 -17.08 17.31 16.31
N ASP A 2 -17.06 16.18 17.01
CA ASP A 2 -16.49 15.97 18.34
C ASP A 2 -14.98 16.21 18.43
N ASN A 3 -14.57 17.17 19.27
CA ASN A 3 -13.20 17.27 19.77
C ASN A 3 -13.07 16.45 21.04
N LYS A 4 -13.00 15.12 20.91
CA LYS A 4 -12.72 14.22 22.03
C LYS A 4 -11.20 14.04 22.18
N CYS A 5 -10.53 15.06 22.72
CA CYS A 5 -9.13 14.92 23.14
C CYS A 5 -9.07 14.10 24.43
N SER A 6 -8.94 12.77 24.30
CA SER A 6 -8.61 11.89 25.42
C SER A 6 -7.34 12.36 26.12
N LEU A 7 -7.36 12.48 27.45
CA LEU A 7 -6.17 12.79 28.25
C LEU A 7 -5.04 11.77 28.06
N SER A 8 -5.33 10.54 27.61
CA SER A 8 -4.34 9.49 27.34
C SER A 8 -3.60 9.64 26.00
N GLU A 9 -4.10 10.48 25.09
CA GLU A 9 -3.52 10.67 23.74
C GLU A 9 -2.73 11.98 23.60
N ARG A 10 -2.57 12.75 24.70
CA ARG A 10 -1.82 14.01 24.68
C ARG A 10 -0.35 13.75 24.39
N ARG A 11 0.06 14.03 23.14
CA ARG A 11 1.46 14.13 22.73
C ARG A 11 1.98 15.51 23.11
N THR A 12 3.08 15.55 23.86
CA THR A 12 3.80 16.81 24.09
C THR A 12 4.75 17.03 22.94
N VAL A 13 4.49 18.06 22.12
CA VAL A 13 5.37 18.46 21.01
C VAL A 13 6.15 19.70 21.43
N GLN A 14 7.47 19.64 21.34
CA GLN A 14 8.36 20.79 21.56
C GLN A 14 9.18 21.04 20.31
N LYS A 15 9.19 22.28 19.82
CA LYS A 15 9.92 22.72 18.63
C LYS A 15 10.91 23.81 19.04
N GLY A 16 12.10 23.80 18.45
CA GLY A 16 13.14 24.79 18.75
C GLY A 16 14.27 24.73 17.74
N CYS A 17 15.20 25.66 17.85
CA CYS A 17 16.41 25.66 17.03
C CYS A 17 17.41 24.62 17.57
N GLY A 18 17.91 23.75 16.69
CA GLY A 18 18.96 22.78 16.99
C GLY A 18 20.34 23.44 17.12
N LYS A 19 21.34 22.66 17.53
CA LYS A 19 22.73 23.13 17.59
C LYS A 19 23.42 22.95 16.25
N LYS A 20 24.42 23.81 15.93
CA LYS A 20 25.13 23.80 14.63
C LYS A 20 25.83 22.48 14.27
N TYR A 21 26.08 21.62 15.25
CA TYR A 21 26.77 20.33 15.08
C TYR A 21 25.83 19.13 15.17
N GLU A 22 24.52 19.35 15.31
CA GLU A 22 23.56 18.24 15.33
C GLU A 22 23.30 17.75 13.90
N GLU A 23 23.46 16.44 13.71
CA GLU A 23 23.19 15.79 12.43
C GLU A 23 21.70 15.82 12.12
N ASN A 24 21.38 16.06 10.84
CA ASN A 24 20.02 15.94 10.34
C ASN A 24 19.53 14.50 10.47
N GLY A 25 18.27 14.35 10.85
CA GLY A 25 17.62 13.05 11.00
C GLY A 25 16.80 12.97 12.28
N CYS A 26 16.15 11.82 12.46
CA CYS A 26 15.27 11.58 13.59
C CYS A 26 15.80 10.43 14.43
N ARG A 27 15.86 10.63 15.75
CA ARG A 27 16.24 9.60 16.71
C ARG A 27 15.07 9.37 17.67
N GLN A 28 14.70 8.11 17.84
CA GLN A 28 13.71 7.69 18.81
C GLN A 28 14.41 7.15 20.06
N SER A 29 13.91 7.54 21.22
CA SER A 29 14.34 7.03 22.51
C SER A 29 13.14 6.48 23.27
N ILE A 30 13.30 5.31 23.87
CA ILE A 30 12.27 4.65 24.67
C ILE A 30 12.61 4.92 26.13
N PHE A 31 11.68 5.52 26.87
CA PHE A 31 11.81 5.78 28.30
C PHE A 31 10.59 5.25 29.06
N GLY A 32 10.73 4.08 29.66
CA GLY A 32 9.63 3.36 30.30
C GLY A 32 8.57 2.94 29.28
N SER A 33 7.29 3.20 29.57
CA SER A 33 6.16 2.94 28.67
C SER A 33 5.91 4.05 27.62
N LYS A 34 6.75 5.09 27.61
CA LYS A 34 6.64 6.22 26.68
C LYS A 34 7.82 6.21 25.73
N TRP A 35 7.58 6.59 24.47
CA TRP A 35 8.63 6.86 23.50
C TRP A 35 8.68 8.37 23.23
N THR A 36 9.88 8.88 23.00
CA THR A 36 10.10 10.26 22.57
C THR A 36 10.88 10.22 21.28
N SER A 37 10.52 11.09 20.34
CA SER A 37 11.27 11.23 19.10
C SER A 37 11.77 12.64 18.92
N ARG A 38 13.01 12.76 18.49
CA ARG A 38 13.68 14.03 18.24
C ARG A 38 14.18 14.06 16.80
N CYS A 39 13.70 15.03 16.02
CA CYS A 39 14.18 15.29 14.67
C CYS A 39 14.97 16.59 14.60
N VAL A 40 16.01 16.57 13.77
CA VAL A 40 16.77 17.75 13.35
C VAL A 40 16.71 17.82 11.83
N CYS A 41 16.48 19.02 11.32
CA CYS A 41 16.39 19.28 9.89
C CYS A 41 16.99 20.66 9.59
N ASN A 42 17.52 20.82 8.37
CA ASN A 42 18.31 21.99 7.94
C ASN A 42 17.57 22.93 6.98
N GLN A 43 16.35 22.57 6.58
CA GLN A 43 15.53 23.39 5.70
C GLN A 43 14.66 24.37 6.49
N MET A 44 14.37 25.53 5.91
CA MET A 44 13.46 26.49 6.53
C MET A 44 12.06 25.87 6.68
N MET A 45 11.44 26.00 7.87
CA MET A 45 10.11 25.45 8.19
C MET A 45 9.97 23.92 8.06
N CYS A 46 11.07 23.16 8.10
CA CYS A 46 11.04 21.69 8.04
C CYS A 46 10.38 21.00 9.24
N ASN A 47 10.11 21.75 10.33
CA ASN A 47 9.42 21.30 11.53
C ASN A 47 7.91 21.62 11.50
N TYR A 48 7.35 21.92 10.33
CA TYR A 48 5.91 22.09 10.13
C TYR A 48 5.16 20.76 10.33
N ASP A 49 3.89 20.81 10.73
CA ASP A 49 3.14 19.62 11.13
C ASP A 49 2.96 18.62 9.97
N GLU A 50 2.86 19.10 8.73
CA GLU A 50 2.85 18.25 7.52
C GLU A 50 4.22 17.62 7.20
N ALA A 51 5.33 18.23 7.63
CA ALA A 51 6.66 17.68 7.40
C ALA A 51 6.96 16.49 8.33
N LEU A 52 6.35 16.47 9.52
CA LEU A 52 6.47 15.36 10.47
C LEU A 52 5.81 14.07 9.94
N ALA A 53 4.82 14.22 9.05
CA ALA A 53 4.21 13.13 8.30
C ALA A 53 5.17 12.51 7.28
N ALA A 54 5.89 13.36 6.55
CA ALA A 54 6.80 12.94 5.48
C ALA A 54 8.05 12.19 5.97
N VAL A 55 8.53 12.46 7.19
CA VAL A 55 9.66 11.71 7.82
C VAL A 55 9.23 10.41 8.51
N GLY A 56 7.98 9.98 8.37
CA GLY A 56 7.51 8.69 8.91
C GLY A 56 7.55 8.62 10.44
N LEU A 57 7.56 9.77 11.10
CA LEU A 57 7.51 9.89 12.56
C LEU A 57 6.10 9.92 13.12
N GLU A 58 5.11 9.80 12.26
CA GLU A 58 3.82 9.27 12.63
C GLU A 58 4.02 7.85 13.14
N THR A 59 4.28 7.69 14.45
CA THR A 59 3.68 6.56 15.13
C THR A 59 2.19 6.74 14.92
N THR A 60 1.68 5.99 13.96
CA THR A 60 0.27 5.93 13.74
C THR A 60 -0.37 5.41 15.02
N SER A 61 -1.09 6.29 15.73
CA SER A 61 -1.96 5.90 16.85
C SER A 61 -3.31 5.38 16.34
N GLY A 62 -3.38 4.94 15.09
CA GLY A 62 -4.57 4.33 14.49
C GLY A 62 -4.31 4.05 13.01
N THR A 63 -3.94 2.81 12.67
CA THR A 63 -3.31 2.28 11.44
C THR A 63 -1.80 2.09 11.49
N VAL A 64 -1.36 1.03 12.19
CA VAL A 64 -0.09 0.35 11.88
C VAL A 64 0.11 0.38 10.37
N ALA A 65 1.05 1.20 9.88
CA ALA A 65 1.56 1.11 8.52
C ALA A 65 2.39 -0.18 8.49
N ASN A 66 1.67 -1.29 8.54
CA ASN A 66 2.17 -2.60 8.23
C ASN A 66 2.72 -2.45 6.81
N LYS A 67 4.05 -2.35 6.68
CA LYS A 67 4.75 -2.93 5.53
C LYS A 67 4.62 -4.46 5.54
N ALA A 68 3.50 -5.01 6.01
CA ALA A 68 3.02 -6.27 5.51
C ALA A 68 2.54 -5.95 4.11
N PHE A 69 3.26 -6.46 3.11
CA PHE A 69 2.68 -6.63 1.78
C PHE A 69 1.21 -7.00 1.96
N PRO A 70 0.25 -6.24 1.42
CA PRO A 70 -1.14 -6.56 1.59
C PRO A 70 -1.38 -7.85 0.81
N ILE A 71 -1.25 -8.99 1.49
CA ILE A 71 -1.47 -10.34 0.97
C ILE A 71 -2.82 -10.39 0.23
N ILE A 72 -3.78 -9.60 0.72
CA ILE A 72 -5.08 -9.36 0.10
C ILE A 72 -4.96 -8.74 -1.30
N GLN A 73 -4.12 -7.72 -1.52
CA GLN A 73 -3.91 -7.15 -2.85
C GLN A 73 -3.23 -8.15 -3.80
N ILE A 74 -2.24 -8.91 -3.33
CA ILE A 74 -1.61 -9.96 -4.14
C ILE A 74 -2.65 -11.03 -4.54
N PHE A 75 -3.47 -11.45 -3.58
CA PHE A 75 -4.55 -12.41 -3.82
C PHE A 75 -5.59 -11.88 -4.82
N LEU A 76 -6.02 -10.62 -4.68
CA LEU A 76 -6.95 -9.99 -5.60
C LEU A 76 -6.37 -9.88 -7.02
N ILE A 77 -5.10 -9.46 -7.15
CA ILE A 77 -4.42 -9.40 -8.45
C ILE A 77 -4.33 -10.79 -9.06
N SER A 78 -3.91 -11.80 -8.29
CA SER A 78 -3.84 -13.19 -8.74
C SER A 78 -5.19 -13.73 -9.19
N LEU A 79 -6.28 -13.40 -8.49
CA LEU A 79 -7.63 -13.80 -8.84
C LEU A 79 -8.07 -13.18 -10.16
N VAL A 80 -7.84 -11.87 -10.35
CA VAL A 80 -8.16 -11.18 -11.60
C VAL A 80 -7.39 -11.79 -12.78
N PHE A 81 -6.09 -12.05 -12.62
CA PHE A 81 -5.30 -12.73 -13.64
C PHE A 81 -5.82 -14.13 -13.96
N ALA A 82 -6.19 -14.93 -12.97
CA ALA A 82 -6.74 -16.26 -13.18
C ALA A 82 -8.07 -16.22 -13.97
N LEU A 83 -8.95 -15.26 -13.69
CA LEU A 83 -10.20 -15.07 -14.42
C LEU A 83 -9.97 -14.67 -15.88
N ILE A 84 -9.01 -13.78 -16.15
CA ILE A 84 -8.62 -13.37 -17.51
C ILE A 84 -8.07 -14.56 -18.29
N VAL A 85 -7.15 -15.34 -17.71
CA VAL A 85 -6.55 -16.51 -18.39
C VAL A 85 -7.60 -17.59 -18.65
N SER A 86 -8.47 -17.87 -17.67
CA SER A 86 -9.55 -18.84 -17.81
C SER A 86 -10.53 -18.44 -18.91
N SER A 87 -11.01 -17.19 -18.89
CA SER A 87 -11.92 -16.69 -19.93
C SER A 87 -11.30 -16.73 -21.33
N TYR A 88 -10.04 -16.32 -21.47
CA TYR A 88 -9.32 -16.42 -22.75
C TYR A 88 -9.20 -17.87 -23.24
N SER A 89 -8.89 -18.81 -22.34
CA SER A 89 -8.76 -20.24 -22.69
C SER A 89 -10.08 -20.84 -23.17
N VAL A 90 -11.19 -20.53 -22.48
CA VAL A 90 -12.53 -21.01 -22.86
C VAL A 90 -12.95 -20.46 -24.22
N ILE A 91 -12.66 -19.19 -24.52
CA ILE A 91 -12.97 -18.58 -25.82
C ILE A 91 -12.19 -19.28 -26.94
N ASN A 92 -10.88 -19.51 -26.75
CA ASN A 92 -10.05 -20.16 -27.77
C ASN A 92 -10.50 -21.61 -28.03
N ILE A 93 -10.79 -22.39 -26.98
CA ILE A 93 -11.27 -23.77 -27.13
C ILE A 93 -12.60 -23.79 -27.90
N LYS A 94 -13.53 -22.89 -27.55
CA LYS A 94 -14.81 -22.80 -28.27
C LYS A 94 -14.62 -22.44 -29.75
N MET A 95 -13.73 -21.50 -30.05
CA MET A 95 -13.40 -21.13 -31.43
C MET A 95 -12.83 -22.31 -32.22
N VAL A 96 -11.86 -23.05 -31.67
CA VAL A 96 -11.28 -24.22 -32.33
C VAL A 96 -12.32 -25.31 -32.57
N CYS A 97 -13.16 -25.63 -31.57
CA CYS A 97 -14.23 -26.62 -31.70
C CYS A 97 -15.27 -26.20 -32.76
N PHE A 98 -15.60 -24.91 -32.84
CA PHE A 98 -16.53 -24.38 -33.83
C PHE A 98 -15.96 -24.50 -35.25
N ILE A 99 -14.70 -24.09 -35.44
CA ILE A 99 -14.00 -24.22 -36.73
C ILE A 99 -13.92 -25.69 -37.15
N PHE A 100 -13.55 -26.58 -36.23
CA PHE A 100 -13.47 -28.01 -36.52
C PHE A 100 -14.83 -28.59 -36.93
N SER A 101 -15.91 -28.21 -36.25
CA SER A 101 -17.27 -28.62 -36.60
C SER A 101 -17.67 -28.16 -38.01
N ILE A 102 -17.34 -26.92 -38.38
CA ILE A 102 -17.59 -26.40 -39.75
C ILE A 102 -16.80 -27.19 -40.79
N ILE A 103 -15.53 -27.46 -40.54
CA ILE A 103 -14.68 -28.23 -41.46
C ILE A 103 -15.25 -29.64 -41.64
N TYR A 104 -15.60 -30.31 -40.53
CA TYR A 104 -16.16 -31.65 -40.56
C TYR A 104 -17.48 -31.71 -41.33
N ALA A 105 -18.39 -30.76 -41.10
CA ALA A 105 -19.64 -30.64 -41.85
C ALA A 105 -19.40 -30.38 -43.35
N SER A 106 -18.42 -29.54 -43.69
CA SER A 106 -18.06 -29.23 -45.07
C SER A 106 -17.48 -30.43 -45.82
N ILE A 107 -16.69 -31.27 -45.13
CA ILE A 107 -16.13 -32.51 -45.69
C ILE A 107 -17.25 -33.54 -45.91
N LEU A 108 -18.13 -33.73 -44.93
CA LEU A 108 -19.28 -34.63 -45.06
C LEU A 108 -20.18 -34.23 -46.23
N ASN A 109 -20.48 -32.94 -46.38
CA ASN A 109 -21.30 -32.43 -47.48
C ASN A 109 -20.64 -32.54 -48.86
N LYS A 110 -19.31 -32.70 -48.93
CA LYS A 110 -18.59 -32.96 -50.20
C LYS A 110 -18.55 -34.45 -50.57
N ASN A 111 -18.75 -35.35 -49.61
CA ASN A 111 -18.67 -36.80 -49.79
C ASN A 111 -20.04 -37.46 -50.02
N TYR A 112 -21.12 -36.69 -49.96
CA TYR A 112 -22.48 -37.04 -50.40
C TYR A 112 -22.82 -36.30 -51.69
#